data_AF-A0A6N3A933-F1
#
_entry.id   AF-A0A6N3A933-F1
#
_cell.length_a   1.000
_cell.length_b   1.000
_cell.length_c   1.000
_cell.angle_alpha   90.00
_cell.angle_beta   90.00
_cell.angle_gamma   90.00
#
_symmetry.space_group_name_H-M   'P 1'
#
loop_
_entity.id
_entity.type
_entity.pdbx_description
1 polymer ?
#
loop_
_entity_poly.entity_id
_entity_poly.type
_entity_poly.pdbx_seq_one_letter_code
_entity_poly.pdbx_strand_id
1 'polypeptide(L)'
;MGYKRRKRNIIQSSHLKIHIACEGPSEESILKDVLKDYKYITVKSIDGGGYGKFTNYVERNKDLYPIFFIVADLDKAQNDESARRLLNEMIKKVNILSNMNTIFLTGPEIEYWVACCIGRPNLTSDDLSAMDYKKGNKVADFISKNHGSYWLGCQSITNNRLYYNKMSHKDKYSIAPENLQNKQSNLVNLLPYIQKMQQDKLN
;
A
#
# COMPACT_ATOMS: atom_id res chain seq x y z
N MET A 1 -11.18 24.98 8.32
CA MET A 1 -10.11 24.69 9.29
C MET A 1 -8.97 23.98 8.56
N GLY A 2 -7.81 24.63 8.41
CA GLY A 2 -6.68 24.07 7.68
C GLY A 2 -6.05 22.88 8.42
N TYR A 3 -5.97 21.72 7.78
CA TYR A 3 -5.27 20.55 8.31
C TYR A 3 -3.76 20.85 8.37
N LYS A 4 -3.28 21.28 9.54
CA LYS A 4 -1.85 21.40 9.82
C LYS A 4 -1.21 20.02 9.71
N ARG A 5 -0.31 19.83 8.73
CA ARG A 5 0.67 18.74 8.69
C ARG A 5 1.31 18.65 10.08
N ARG A 6 1.01 17.61 10.87
CA ARG A 6 1.73 17.33 12.12
C ARG A 6 3.21 17.22 11.78
N LYS A 7 4.09 18.02 12.42
CA LYS A 7 5.55 17.89 12.30
C LYS A 7 5.90 16.45 12.68
N ARG A 8 6.22 15.61 11.70
CA ARG A 8 6.73 14.26 11.92
C ARG A 8 8.21 14.41 12.23
N ASN A 9 8.67 13.92 13.38
CA ASN A 9 10.10 13.75 13.63
C ASN A 9 10.57 12.56 12.77
N ILE A 10 10.88 12.84 11.49
CA ILE A 10 11.36 11.82 10.56
C ILE A 10 12.84 11.62 10.83
N ILE A 11 13.17 10.51 11.46
CA ILE A 11 14.54 10.13 11.74
C ILE A 11 15.10 9.47 10.48
N GLN A 12 16.11 10.10 9.88
CA GLN A 12 16.84 9.55 8.74
C GLN A 12 17.75 8.43 9.25
N SER A 13 17.29 7.18 9.14
CA SER A 13 18.13 6.01 9.47
C SER A 13 18.73 5.43 8.20
N SER A 14 20.06 5.45 8.10
CA SER A 14 20.83 4.81 7.02
C SER A 14 20.63 3.29 6.95
N HIS A 15 20.07 2.67 7.99
CA HIS A 15 19.92 1.22 8.14
C HIS A 15 18.56 0.69 7.66
N LEU A 16 17.59 1.55 7.38
CA LEU A 16 16.21 1.18 7.02
C LEU A 16 15.92 1.42 5.55
N LYS A 17 16.79 0.97 4.63
CA LYS A 17 16.50 1.12 3.19
C LYS A 17 15.28 0.26 2.82
N ILE A 18 14.15 0.89 2.56
CA ILE A 18 12.89 0.22 2.17
C ILE A 18 12.68 0.41 0.68
N HIS A 19 12.37 -0.68 0.00
CA HIS A 19 11.92 -0.67 -1.38
C HIS A 19 10.44 -1.03 -1.45
N ILE A 20 9.63 -0.14 -2.01
CA ILE A 20 8.20 -0.36 -2.23
C ILE A 20 7.99 -0.64 -3.72
N ALA A 21 7.58 -1.88 -4.01
CA ALA A 21 7.11 -2.26 -5.33
C ALA A 21 5.58 -2.10 -5.38
N CYS A 22 5.07 -1.37 -6.36
CA CYS A 22 3.63 -1.20 -6.56
C CYS A 22 3.17 -1.59 -7.97
N GLU A 23 1.88 -1.87 -8.13
CA GLU A 23 1.37 -2.48 -9.37
C GLU A 23 1.52 -1.56 -10.58
N GLY A 24 1.06 -0.31 -10.46
CA GLY A 24 1.05 0.65 -11.56
C GLY A 24 1.55 2.04 -11.17
N PRO A 25 1.49 2.98 -12.13
CA PRO A 25 1.89 4.37 -11.89
C PRO A 25 0.92 5.15 -10.99
N SER A 26 -0.33 4.70 -10.83
CA SER A 26 -1.32 5.30 -9.92
C SER A 26 -0.87 5.16 -8.47
N GLU A 27 -0.55 3.94 -8.04
CA GLU A 27 -0.01 3.64 -6.70
C GLU A 27 1.30 4.38 -6.49
N GLU A 28 2.19 4.36 -7.50
CA GLU A 28 3.48 5.04 -7.43
C GLU A 28 3.32 6.53 -7.17
N SER A 29 2.39 7.20 -7.87
CA SER A 29 2.06 8.62 -7.67
C SER A 29 1.63 8.90 -6.23
N ILE A 30 0.66 8.12 -5.72
CA ILE A 30 0.12 8.26 -4.36
C ILE A 30 1.25 8.08 -3.33
N LEU A 31 1.99 6.98 -3.44
CA LEU A 31 3.02 6.61 -2.48
C LEU A 31 4.17 7.62 -2.48
N LYS A 32 4.58 8.14 -3.64
CA LYS A 32 5.61 9.17 -3.74
C LYS A 32 5.20 10.47 -3.03
N ASP A 33 3.95 10.93 -3.14
CA ASP A 33 3.53 12.12 -2.37
C ASP A 33 3.44 11.82 -0.86
N VAL A 34 2.86 10.68 -0.48
CA VAL A 34 2.70 10.30 0.94
C VAL A 34 4.05 10.16 1.64
N LEU A 35 5.05 9.62 0.93
CA LEU A 35 6.36 9.25 1.47
C LEU A 35 7.48 10.23 1.07
N LYS A 36 7.19 11.38 0.45
CA LYS A 36 8.22 12.31 -0.07
C LYS A 36 9.25 12.78 0.94
N ASP A 37 8.88 12.81 2.22
CA ASP A 37 9.77 13.24 3.30
C ASP A 37 10.68 12.08 3.80
N TYR A 38 10.44 10.84 3.36
CA TYR A 38 11.17 9.63 3.77
C TYR A 38 12.25 9.24 2.76
N LYS A 39 13.41 9.91 2.81
CA LYS A 39 14.52 9.75 1.84
C LYS A 39 15.11 8.34 1.71
N TYR A 40 14.93 7.48 2.71
CA TYR A 40 15.43 6.11 2.71
C TYR A 40 14.45 5.10 2.06
N ILE A 41 13.28 5.59 1.62
CA ILE A 41 12.26 4.78 0.96
C ILE A 41 12.31 5.06 -0.53
N THR A 42 12.41 4.00 -1.31
CA THR A 42 12.26 4.05 -2.77
C THR A 42 10.93 3.44 -3.14
N VAL A 43 10.23 4.04 -4.10
CA VAL A 43 8.95 3.56 -4.62
C VAL A 43 9.11 3.37 -6.12
N LYS A 44 8.70 2.21 -6.63
CA LYS A 44 8.77 1.89 -8.05
C LYS A 44 7.57 1.06 -8.49
N SER A 45 6.92 1.49 -9.57
CA SER A 45 5.96 0.64 -10.26
C SER A 45 6.69 -0.50 -10.97
N ILE A 46 6.10 -1.71 -10.92
CA ILE A 46 6.59 -2.85 -11.70
C ILE A 46 5.87 -3.00 -13.04
N ASP A 47 5.06 -2.02 -13.46
CA ASP A 47 4.32 -2.02 -14.74
C ASP A 47 3.37 -3.21 -14.90
N GLY A 48 2.47 -3.42 -13.93
CA GLY A 48 1.43 -4.45 -13.93
C GLY A 48 1.98 -5.88 -13.88
N GLY A 49 1.15 -6.86 -14.26
CA GLY A 49 1.54 -8.27 -14.45
C GLY A 49 1.23 -9.24 -13.30
N GLY A 50 0.49 -8.80 -12.28
CA GLY A 50 -0.08 -9.65 -11.23
C GLY A 50 0.91 -10.18 -10.19
N TYR A 51 0.41 -10.97 -9.24
CA TYR A 51 1.14 -11.38 -8.03
C TYR A 51 2.41 -12.22 -8.29
N GLY A 52 2.43 -12.99 -9.39
CA GLY A 52 3.61 -13.75 -9.80
C GLY A 52 4.79 -12.83 -10.19
N LYS A 53 4.52 -11.69 -10.83
CA LYS A 53 5.57 -10.74 -11.22
C LYS A 53 6.15 -10.01 -10.02
N PHE A 54 5.35 -9.67 -9.02
CA PHE A 54 5.85 -9.18 -7.72
C PHE A 54 6.79 -10.19 -7.06
N THR A 55 6.38 -11.46 -7.02
CA THR A 55 7.20 -12.54 -6.45
C THR A 55 8.56 -12.62 -7.15
N ASN A 56 8.58 -12.65 -8.48
CA ASN A 56 9.81 -12.68 -9.27
C ASN A 56 10.66 -11.41 -9.08
N TYR A 57 10.02 -10.25 -8.97
CA TYR A 57 10.70 -8.98 -8.75
C TYR A 57 11.42 -8.97 -7.40
N VAL A 58 10.76 -9.39 -6.32
CA VAL A 58 11.37 -9.48 -4.99
C VAL A 58 12.56 -10.45 -5.01
N GLU A 59 12.40 -11.64 -5.59
CA GLU A 59 13.49 -12.63 -5.64
C GLU A 59 14.73 -12.13 -6.40
N ARG A 60 14.53 -11.41 -7.51
CA ARG A 60 15.65 -10.85 -8.31
C ARG A 60 16.37 -9.69 -7.63
N ASN A 61 15.71 -8.99 -6.72
CA ASN A 61 16.25 -7.78 -6.11
C ASN A 61 16.58 -7.94 -4.62
N LYS A 62 16.44 -9.15 -4.05
CA LYS A 62 16.58 -9.38 -2.60
C LYS A 62 17.95 -9.03 -2.02
N ASP A 63 19.00 -9.12 -2.84
CA ASP A 63 20.35 -8.77 -2.41
C ASP A 63 20.61 -7.25 -2.47
N LEU A 64 19.79 -6.51 -3.23
CA LEU A 64 19.90 -5.06 -3.38
C LEU A 64 19.12 -4.30 -2.30
N TYR A 65 17.98 -4.84 -1.86
CA TYR A 65 17.11 -4.19 -0.89
C TYR A 65 16.87 -5.08 0.32
N PRO A 66 17.19 -4.62 1.54
CA PRO A 66 17.03 -5.44 2.75
C PRO A 66 15.56 -5.56 3.18
N ILE A 67 14.69 -4.64 2.74
CA ILE A 67 13.29 -4.56 3.17
C ILE A 67 12.41 -4.26 1.95
N PHE A 68 11.41 -5.12 1.72
CA PHE A 68 10.42 -4.96 0.68
C PHE A 68 9.03 -4.72 1.25
N PHE A 69 8.38 -3.68 0.76
CA PHE A 69 6.94 -3.54 0.83
C PHE A 69 6.34 -3.75 -0.56
N ILE A 70 5.19 -4.41 -0.62
CA ILE A 70 4.40 -4.54 -1.85
C ILE A 70 3.11 -3.78 -1.67
N VAL A 71 2.67 -3.07 -2.71
CA VAL A 71 1.32 -2.48 -2.79
C VAL A 71 0.63 -3.02 -4.02
N ALA A 72 -0.48 -3.74 -3.84
CA ALA A 72 -1.18 -4.44 -4.91
C ALA A 72 -2.71 -4.43 -4.72
N ASP A 73 -3.43 -4.59 -5.82
CA ASP A 73 -4.88 -4.68 -5.82
C ASP A 73 -5.36 -6.12 -5.55
N LEU A 74 -6.60 -6.25 -5.06
CA LEU A 74 -7.23 -7.55 -4.75
C LEU A 74 -8.16 -8.06 -5.85
N ASP A 75 -8.53 -7.21 -6.80
CA ASP A 75 -9.47 -7.47 -7.89
C ASP A 75 -9.24 -8.83 -8.59
N LYS A 76 -7.99 -9.15 -8.96
CA LYS A 76 -7.64 -10.41 -9.63
C LYS A 76 -7.89 -11.60 -8.73
N ALA A 77 -7.46 -11.54 -7.47
CA ALA A 77 -7.69 -12.62 -6.51
C ALA A 77 -9.17 -12.80 -6.13
N GLN A 78 -9.97 -11.72 -6.17
CA GLN A 78 -11.41 -11.77 -5.92
C GLN A 78 -12.16 -12.53 -7.02
N ASN A 79 -11.67 -12.49 -8.26
CA ASN A 79 -12.34 -13.03 -9.43
C ASN A 79 -11.72 -14.32 -9.98
N ASP A 80 -10.46 -14.61 -9.68
CA ASP A 80 -9.74 -15.77 -10.21
C ASP A 80 -9.02 -16.57 -9.11
N GLU A 81 -9.31 -17.87 -9.06
CA GLU A 81 -8.70 -18.76 -8.07
C GLU A 81 -7.18 -18.90 -8.29
N SER A 82 -6.72 -18.90 -9.54
CA SER A 82 -5.30 -19.02 -9.85
C SER A 82 -4.53 -17.79 -9.36
N ALA A 83 -5.08 -16.59 -9.57
CA ALA A 83 -4.57 -15.35 -9.04
C ALA A 83 -4.56 -15.36 -7.50
N ARG A 84 -5.61 -15.87 -6.86
CA ARG A 84 -5.64 -16.04 -5.40
C ARG A 84 -4.54 -16.98 -4.87
N ARG A 85 -4.24 -18.07 -5.59
CA ARG A 85 -3.11 -18.96 -5.25
C ARG A 85 -1.78 -18.20 -5.35
N LEU A 86 -1.58 -17.43 -6.42
CA LEU A 86 -0.38 -16.60 -6.61
C LEU A 86 -0.25 -15.51 -5.53
N LEU A 87 -1.35 -14.89 -5.11
CA LEU A 87 -1.38 -13.93 -3.99
C LEU A 87 -0.89 -14.59 -2.70
N ASN A 88 -1.41 -15.77 -2.37
CA ASN A 88 -1.00 -16.51 -1.18
C ASN A 88 0.48 -16.92 -1.21
N GLU A 89 0.98 -17.35 -2.37
CA GLU A 89 2.40 -17.64 -2.56
C GLU A 89 3.28 -16.40 -2.38
N MET A 90 2.88 -15.27 -2.95
CA MET A 90 3.55 -13.99 -2.78
C MET A 90 3.59 -13.59 -1.30
N ILE A 91 2.45 -13.67 -0.59
CA ILE A 91 2.37 -13.40 0.85
C ILE A 91 3.37 -14.24 1.62
N LYS A 92 3.37 -15.56 1.38
CA LYS A 92 4.27 -16.48 2.07
C LYS A 92 5.74 -16.15 1.81
N LYS A 93 6.14 -16.01 0.54
CA LYS A 93 7.54 -15.77 0.15
C LYS A 93 8.07 -14.46 0.72
N VAL A 94 7.32 -13.37 0.55
CA VAL A 94 7.72 -12.04 1.01
C VAL A 94 7.95 -12.02 2.53
N ASN A 95 7.07 -12.67 3.29
CA ASN A 95 7.19 -12.72 4.75
C ASN A 95 8.27 -13.68 5.26
N ILE A 96 8.65 -14.72 4.50
CA ILE A 96 9.77 -15.62 4.83
C ILE A 96 11.12 -14.92 4.62
N LEU A 97 11.25 -14.09 3.58
CA LEU A 97 12.50 -13.40 3.27
C LEU A 97 12.96 -12.46 4.39
N SER A 98 12.03 -11.78 5.06
CA SER A 98 12.31 -10.95 6.22
C SER A 98 11.04 -10.67 7.00
N ASN A 99 11.13 -10.69 8.33
CA ASN A 99 10.04 -10.28 9.20
C ASN A 99 9.71 -8.79 9.05
N MET A 100 10.62 -7.97 8.51
CA MET A 100 10.38 -6.56 8.21
C MET A 100 9.60 -6.34 6.92
N ASN A 101 9.54 -7.32 6.03
CA ASN A 101 8.76 -7.18 4.81
C ASN A 101 7.26 -7.20 5.12
N THR A 102 6.47 -6.52 4.31
CA THR A 102 5.01 -6.55 4.44
C THR A 102 4.32 -6.26 3.11
N ILE A 103 3.02 -6.47 3.07
CA ILE A 103 2.20 -6.29 1.87
C ILE A 103 1.00 -5.42 2.22
N PHE A 104 0.74 -4.43 1.38
CA PHE A 104 -0.45 -3.61 1.45
C PHE A 104 -1.38 -3.94 0.29
N LEU A 105 -2.59 -4.35 0.62
CA LEU A 105 -3.62 -4.77 -0.31
C LEU A 105 -4.76 -3.76 -0.29
N THR A 106 -5.20 -3.33 -1.46
CA THR A 106 -6.41 -2.52 -1.64
C THR A 106 -7.43 -3.33 -2.43
N GLY A 107 -8.66 -3.36 -1.93
CA GLY A 107 -9.76 -4.14 -2.48
C GLY A 107 -11.01 -3.27 -2.66
N PRO A 108 -11.63 -3.28 -3.86
CA PRO A 108 -11.28 -4.10 -5.02
C PRO A 108 -9.98 -3.67 -5.73
N GLU A 109 -9.83 -2.36 -5.99
CA GLU A 109 -8.70 -1.77 -6.71
C GLU A 109 -8.29 -0.42 -6.07
N ILE A 110 -7.17 0.15 -6.51
CA ILE A 110 -6.61 1.39 -5.93
C ILE A 110 -7.58 2.58 -5.93
N GLU A 111 -8.52 2.63 -6.87
CA GLU A 111 -9.57 3.65 -6.94
C GLU A 111 -10.43 3.70 -5.67
N TYR A 112 -10.67 2.56 -5.01
CA TYR A 112 -11.35 2.56 -3.71
C TYR A 112 -10.55 3.36 -2.68
N TRP A 113 -9.24 3.19 -2.64
CA TRP A 113 -8.37 3.98 -1.77
C TRP A 113 -8.39 5.47 -2.14
N VAL A 114 -8.38 5.82 -3.43
CA VAL A 114 -8.50 7.21 -3.91
C VAL A 114 -9.81 7.85 -3.43
N ALA A 115 -10.93 7.13 -3.58
CA ALA A 115 -12.24 7.57 -3.11
C ALA A 115 -12.27 7.81 -1.59
N CYS A 116 -11.64 6.93 -0.81
CA CYS A 116 -11.43 7.12 0.62
C CYS A 116 -10.57 8.35 0.92
N CYS A 117 -9.49 8.58 0.17
CA CYS A 117 -8.60 9.73 0.37
C CYS A 117 -9.29 11.08 0.17
N ILE A 118 -10.37 11.15 -0.61
CA ILE A 118 -11.18 12.37 -0.80
C ILE A 118 -12.45 12.37 0.07
N GLY A 119 -12.58 11.43 1.02
CA GLY A 119 -13.70 11.36 1.96
C GLY A 119 -15.01 10.84 1.36
N ARG A 120 -14.96 10.15 0.23
CA ARG A 120 -16.15 9.66 -0.49
C ARG A 120 -16.03 8.16 -0.82
N PRO A 121 -15.98 7.25 0.18
CA PRO A 121 -15.66 5.82 -0.01
C PRO A 121 -16.68 5.03 -0.86
N ASN A 122 -17.83 5.63 -1.19
CA ASN A 122 -18.87 5.00 -2.01
C ASN A 122 -18.71 5.27 -3.51
N LEU A 123 -17.83 6.18 -3.93
CA LEU A 123 -17.59 6.44 -5.35
C LEU A 123 -16.95 5.22 -6.02
N THR A 124 -17.41 4.95 -7.23
CA THR A 124 -16.85 3.98 -8.15
C THR A 124 -15.75 4.59 -9.02
N SER A 125 -15.06 3.77 -9.80
CA SER A 125 -14.08 4.23 -10.80
C SER A 125 -14.72 5.16 -11.84
N ASP A 126 -15.97 4.91 -12.22
CA ASP A 126 -16.73 5.74 -13.17
C ASP A 126 -17.08 7.10 -12.55
N ASP A 127 -17.52 7.12 -11.29
CA ASP A 127 -17.80 8.36 -10.57
C ASP A 127 -16.54 9.24 -10.43
N LEU A 128 -15.41 8.61 -10.12
CA LEU A 128 -14.12 9.32 -10.06
C LEU A 128 -13.76 9.87 -11.45
N SER A 129 -13.95 9.09 -12.51
CA SER A 129 -13.67 9.52 -13.89
C SER A 129 -14.53 10.71 -14.30
N ALA A 130 -15.79 10.77 -13.87
CA ALA A 130 -16.66 11.93 -14.04
C ALA A 130 -16.21 13.17 -13.27
N MET A 131 -15.32 13.01 -12.27
CA MET A 131 -14.66 14.09 -11.54
C MET A 131 -13.27 14.45 -12.11
N ASP A 132 -12.97 14.06 -13.36
CA ASP A 132 -11.67 14.22 -14.02
C ASP A 132 -10.52 13.36 -13.44
N TYR A 133 -10.84 12.28 -12.72
CA TYR A 133 -9.83 11.29 -12.36
C TYR A 133 -9.24 10.62 -13.60
N LYS A 134 -7.91 10.47 -13.62
CA LYS A 134 -7.19 9.71 -14.64
C LYS A 134 -6.15 8.83 -13.96
N LYS A 135 -6.20 7.52 -14.23
CA LYS A 135 -5.17 6.57 -13.78
C LYS A 135 -3.79 7.05 -14.26
N GLY A 136 -2.75 6.82 -13.46
CA GLY A 136 -1.37 7.15 -13.79
C GLY A 136 -0.70 8.13 -12.84
N ASN A 137 0.28 8.88 -13.34
CA ASN A 137 1.19 9.65 -12.50
C ASN A 137 0.58 10.91 -11.84
N LYS A 138 -0.66 11.29 -12.18
CA LYS A 138 -1.35 12.49 -11.65
C LYS A 138 -2.37 12.20 -10.55
N VAL A 139 -2.46 10.96 -10.06
CA VAL A 139 -3.45 10.60 -9.04
C VAL A 139 -3.24 11.38 -7.73
N ALA A 140 -2.00 11.62 -7.32
CA ALA A 140 -1.72 12.46 -6.16
C ALA A 140 -2.25 13.91 -6.32
N ASP A 141 -2.11 14.49 -7.52
CA ASP A 141 -2.65 15.83 -7.81
C ASP A 141 -4.17 15.85 -7.75
N PHE A 142 -4.83 14.81 -8.26
CA PHE A 142 -6.28 14.66 -8.17
C PHE A 142 -6.76 14.63 -6.72
N ILE A 143 -6.10 13.83 -5.86
CA ILE A 143 -6.41 13.77 -4.43
C ILE A 143 -6.25 15.16 -3.80
N SER A 144 -5.13 15.84 -4.07
CA SER A 144 -4.86 17.17 -3.51
C SER A 144 -5.87 18.23 -3.97
N LYS A 145 -6.25 18.23 -5.25
CA LYS A 145 -7.24 19.16 -5.83
C LYS A 145 -8.62 18.99 -5.21
N ASN A 146 -8.96 17.77 -4.80
CA ASN A 146 -10.21 17.44 -4.11
C ASN A 146 -10.10 17.54 -2.58
N HIS A 147 -9.11 18.29 -2.07
CA HIS A 147 -8.84 18.47 -0.64
C HIS A 147 -8.64 17.17 0.14
N GLY A 148 -8.26 16.11 -0.56
CA GLY A 148 -8.04 14.79 0.01
C GLY A 148 -6.66 14.62 0.65
N SER A 149 -6.48 13.52 1.37
CA SER A 149 -5.19 13.13 1.94
C SER A 149 -5.16 11.65 2.34
N TYR A 150 -3.95 11.12 2.55
CA TYR A 150 -3.75 9.80 3.19
C TYR A 150 -4.53 9.67 4.50
N TRP A 151 -4.50 10.70 5.35
CA TRP A 151 -5.15 10.66 6.66
C TRP A 151 -6.68 10.64 6.56
N LEU A 152 -7.23 11.34 5.56
CA LEU A 152 -8.66 11.24 5.27
C LEU A 152 -9.03 9.83 4.78
N GLY A 153 -8.15 9.19 4.02
CA GLY A 153 -8.26 7.77 3.66
C GLY A 153 -8.31 6.87 4.90
N CYS A 154 -7.38 7.04 5.85
CA CYS A 154 -7.39 6.33 7.12
C CYS A 154 -8.66 6.54 7.95
N GLN A 155 -9.27 7.73 7.90
CA GLN A 155 -10.52 8.02 8.59
C GLN A 155 -11.74 7.40 7.89
N SER A 156 -11.70 7.34 6.56
CA SER A 156 -12.82 6.85 5.74
C SER A 156 -12.92 5.32 5.76
N ILE A 157 -11.80 4.62 5.91
CA ILE A 157 -11.77 3.16 5.98
C ILE A 157 -12.01 2.72 7.42
N THR A 158 -13.25 2.30 7.68
CA THR A 158 -13.69 1.81 8.99
C THR A 158 -13.69 0.29 9.08
N ASN A 159 -13.64 -0.41 7.94
CA ASN A 159 -13.63 -1.86 7.89
C ASN A 159 -12.25 -2.41 8.30
N ASN A 160 -12.23 -3.19 9.38
CA ASN A 160 -11.04 -3.87 9.89
C ASN A 160 -10.97 -5.36 9.51
N ARG A 161 -11.95 -5.86 8.74
CA ARG A 161 -12.00 -7.24 8.24
C ARG A 161 -11.14 -7.38 6.99
N LEU A 162 -9.85 -7.58 7.20
CA LEU A 162 -8.82 -7.64 6.16
C LEU A 162 -8.56 -9.09 5.73
N TYR A 163 -8.27 -9.29 4.45
CA TYR A 163 -7.79 -10.55 3.87
C TYR A 163 -6.36 -10.86 4.32
N TYR A 164 -5.47 -9.88 4.29
CA TYR A 164 -4.10 -9.98 4.79
C TYR A 164 -3.86 -8.92 5.86
N ASN A 165 -3.30 -9.33 7.00
CA ASN A 165 -2.92 -8.39 8.04
C ASN A 165 -1.53 -8.68 8.61
N LYS A 166 -0.75 -7.61 8.78
CA LYS A 166 0.51 -7.58 9.53
C LYS A 166 0.77 -6.14 9.94
N MET A 167 0.45 -5.82 11.20
CA MET A 167 0.46 -4.43 11.68
C MET A 167 1.86 -3.94 12.08
N SER A 168 2.80 -4.85 12.33
CA SER A 168 4.20 -4.53 12.60
C SER A 168 5.15 -5.66 12.22
N HIS A 169 6.45 -5.36 12.17
CA HIS A 169 7.50 -6.34 11.85
C HIS A 169 7.72 -7.38 12.97
N LYS A 170 7.15 -7.15 14.16
CA LYS A 170 7.15 -8.10 15.28
C LYS A 170 5.97 -9.07 15.22
N ASP A 171 4.93 -8.73 14.45
CA ASP A 171 3.72 -9.55 14.35
C ASP A 171 3.89 -10.65 13.31
N LYS A 172 3.28 -11.80 13.57
CA LYS A 172 3.03 -12.80 12.53
C LYS A 172 1.95 -12.25 11.59
N TYR A 173 2.09 -12.52 10.30
CA TYR A 173 1.02 -12.21 9.35
C TYR A 173 -0.15 -13.18 9.51
N SER A 174 -1.35 -12.75 9.14
CA SER A 174 -2.54 -13.59 9.02
C SER A 174 -3.17 -13.47 7.65
N ILE A 175 -3.86 -14.53 7.23
CA ILE A 175 -4.71 -14.57 6.04
C ILE A 175 -6.11 -14.99 6.48
N ALA A 176 -7.13 -14.23 6.10
CA ALA A 176 -8.54 -14.49 6.40
C ALA A 176 -9.32 -14.58 5.09
N PRO A 177 -9.42 -15.78 4.47
CA PRO A 177 -10.03 -15.97 3.16
C PRO A 177 -11.47 -15.46 3.04
N GLU A 178 -12.24 -15.54 4.13
CA GLU A 178 -13.61 -15.05 4.23
C GLU A 178 -13.73 -13.54 3.99
N ASN A 179 -12.64 -12.79 4.16
CA ASN A 179 -12.62 -11.33 3.98
C ASN A 179 -12.21 -10.90 2.57
N LEU A 180 -11.92 -11.84 1.66
CA LEU A 180 -11.42 -11.53 0.32
C LEU A 180 -12.33 -10.57 -0.45
N GLN A 181 -13.66 -10.75 -0.34
CA GLN A 181 -14.66 -9.98 -1.09
C GLN A 181 -15.00 -8.62 -0.44
N ASN A 182 -14.41 -8.30 0.71
CA ASN A 182 -14.68 -7.03 1.38
C ASN A 182 -14.03 -5.86 0.63
N LYS A 183 -14.74 -4.71 0.56
CA LYS A 183 -14.09 -3.42 0.36
C LYS A 183 -13.14 -3.16 1.54
N GLN A 184 -11.85 -3.04 1.24
CA GLN A 184 -10.81 -2.99 2.26
C GLN A 184 -9.57 -2.28 1.72
N SER A 185 -8.79 -1.68 2.62
CA SER A 185 -7.41 -1.35 2.30
C SER A 185 -6.62 -1.33 3.58
N ASN A 186 -5.63 -2.20 3.69
CA ASN A 186 -4.72 -2.17 4.82
C ASN A 186 -3.59 -1.13 4.61
N LEU A 187 -3.62 -0.36 3.51
CA LEU A 187 -2.70 0.74 3.24
C LEU A 187 -2.79 1.83 4.31
N VAL A 188 -3.88 1.89 5.08
CA VAL A 188 -4.01 2.67 6.32
C VAL A 188 -2.86 2.44 7.30
N ASN A 189 -2.25 1.25 7.27
CA ASN A 189 -1.17 0.85 8.15
C ASN A 189 0.23 1.20 7.63
N LEU A 190 0.37 1.76 6.43
CA LEU A 190 1.68 2.07 5.82
C LEU A 190 2.56 2.95 6.72
N LEU A 191 2.08 4.15 7.05
CA LEU A 191 2.84 5.08 7.90
C LEU A 191 3.02 4.56 9.33
N PRO A 192 1.99 4.01 10.00
CA PRO A 192 2.16 3.36 11.31
C PRO A 192 3.22 2.26 11.32
N TYR A 193 3.26 1.41 10.28
CA TYR A 193 4.23 0.32 10.17
C TYR A 193 5.67 0.86 10.06
N ILE A 194 5.89 1.85 9.19
CA ILE A 194 7.19 2.52 9.03
C ILE A 194 7.63 3.17 10.35
N GLN A 195 6.73 3.89 11.02
CA GLN A 195 7.04 4.57 12.27
C GLN A 195 7.43 3.59 13.38
N LYS A 196 6.71 2.47 13.50
CA LYS A 196 7.02 1.42 14.47
C LYS A 196 8.37 0.77 14.19
N MET A 197 8.71 0.53 12.91
CA MET A 197 10.05 0.06 12.53
C MET A 197 11.16 1.04 12.88
N GLN A 198 10.95 2.34 12.67
CA GLN A 198 11.93 3.36 13.05
C GLN A 198 12.14 3.39 14.56
N GLN A 199 11.05 3.38 15.33
CA GLN A 199 11.11 3.41 16.79
C GLN A 199 11.82 2.18 17.36
N ASP A 200 11.50 0.99 16.87
CA ASP A 200 12.09 -0.27 17.34
C ASP A 200 13.56 -0.46 16.94
N LYS A 201 14.09 0.34 16.01
CA LYS A 201 15.52 0.33 15.61
C LYS A 201 16.37 1.36 16.35
N LEU A 202 15.72 2.31 17.04
CA LEU A 202 16.38 3.32 17.86
C LEU A 202 16.50 2.91 19.34
N ASN A 203 15.75 1.88 19.72
CA ASN A 203 15.81 1.23 21.03
C ASN A 203 16.57 -0.09 20.91
#